data_AF-A0A1M3KT47-F1
#
_entry.id   AF-A0A1M3KT47-F1
#
_cell.length_a   1.000
_cell.length_b   1.000
_cell.length_c   1.000
_cell.angle_alpha   90.00
_cell.angle_beta   90.00
_cell.angle_gamma   90.00
#
_symmetry.space_group_name_H-M   'P 1'
#
loop_
_entity.id
_entity.type
_entity.pdbx_description
1 polymer ?
#
loop_
_entity_poly.entity_id
_entity_poly.type
_entity_poly.pdbx_seq_one_letter_code
_entity_poly.pdbx_strand_id
1 'polypeptide(L)'
;MNLFGPVTRAVAVAGVLLAAGAMPAFAGPAEMALLESYVGSWNGKGTLKGAQEETVVCKMSLSKGNGTKLNYTGRCSLAGAQLSVTGTIAYVDANKRYEAVMNSGIGGFRGVAIGVKKGDGVVFDLKQRAEDDSGNDVSIASTVALSGGNKMAVSFHAVFNETGDTIDASVPFTKG
;
A
#
# COMPACT_ATOMS: atom_id res chain seq x y z
N MET A 1 53.10 -9.22 -67.85
CA MET A 1 52.65 -10.38 -67.07
C MET A 1 51.35 -10.04 -66.37
N ASN A 2 50.30 -10.82 -66.65
CA ASN A 2 49.00 -10.75 -65.95
C ASN A 2 49.16 -11.19 -64.50
N LEU A 3 48.46 -10.54 -63.57
CA LEU A 3 47.80 -11.25 -62.46
C LEU A 3 46.49 -10.53 -62.09
N PHE A 4 45.39 -11.20 -62.38
CA PHE A 4 44.04 -10.90 -61.96
C PHE A 4 43.89 -11.13 -60.44
N GLY A 5 43.02 -10.37 -59.78
CA GLY A 5 42.11 -10.97 -58.80
C GLY A 5 41.80 -10.17 -57.53
N PRO A 6 40.60 -10.34 -56.94
CA PRO A 6 39.79 -9.24 -56.41
C PRO A 6 39.41 -9.43 -54.91
N VAL A 7 38.45 -8.62 -54.42
CA VAL A 7 37.57 -8.91 -53.25
C VAL A 7 38.30 -8.65 -51.90
N THR A 8 37.84 -7.91 -50.87
CA THR A 8 36.51 -7.54 -50.38
C THR A 8 36.65 -6.59 -49.18
N ARG A 9 35.64 -5.72 -49.03
CA ARG A 9 34.98 -5.29 -47.78
C ARG A 9 35.76 -4.50 -46.73
N ALA A 10 35.48 -3.20 -46.77
CA ALA A 10 35.33 -2.37 -45.57
C ALA A 10 34.47 -3.08 -44.51
N VAL A 11 34.99 -3.17 -43.30
CA VAL A 11 34.21 -3.42 -42.09
C VAL A 11 34.34 -2.17 -41.24
N ALA A 12 33.44 -1.21 -41.46
CA ALA A 12 33.18 -0.16 -40.49
C ALA A 12 32.37 -0.79 -39.36
N VAL A 13 33.02 -1.13 -38.25
CA VAL A 13 32.33 -1.47 -37.00
C VAL A 13 31.81 -0.16 -36.42
N ALA A 14 30.61 0.23 -36.82
CA ALA A 14 29.85 1.25 -36.12
C ALA A 14 29.46 0.66 -34.75
N GLY A 15 30.24 0.98 -33.72
CA GLY A 15 29.92 0.67 -32.34
C GLY A 15 28.66 1.44 -31.94
N VAL A 16 27.52 0.76 -31.95
CA VAL A 16 26.31 1.23 -31.27
C VAL A 16 26.60 1.13 -29.77
N LEU A 17 27.04 2.25 -29.19
CA LEU A 17 27.01 2.45 -27.75
C LEU A 17 25.54 2.45 -27.33
N LEU A 18 25.07 1.29 -26.85
CA LEU A 18 23.84 1.20 -26.06
C LEU A 18 24.08 1.98 -24.77
N ALA A 19 23.81 3.29 -24.82
CA ALA A 19 23.61 4.10 -23.65
C ALA A 19 22.34 3.57 -22.95
N ALA A 20 22.49 2.56 -22.12
CA ALA A 20 21.52 2.19 -21.11
C ALA A 20 21.50 3.33 -20.08
N GLY A 21 20.86 4.44 -20.45
CA GLY A 21 20.53 5.50 -19.52
C GLY A 21 19.66 4.88 -18.44
N ALA A 22 20.12 4.94 -17.19
CA ALA A 22 19.28 4.74 -16.02
C ALA A 22 18.24 5.86 -16.02
N MET A 23 17.15 5.67 -16.75
CA MET A 23 15.99 6.54 -16.65
C MET A 23 15.49 6.43 -15.20
N PRO A 24 15.07 7.56 -14.58
CA PRO A 24 14.39 7.51 -13.30
C PRO A 24 13.24 6.52 -13.42
N ALA A 25 13.27 5.48 -12.59
CA ALA A 25 12.20 4.51 -12.56
C ALA A 25 10.96 5.22 -12.02
N PHE A 26 10.08 5.63 -12.94
CA PHE A 26 8.72 6.06 -12.64
C PHE A 26 7.87 4.82 -12.47
N ALA A 27 7.00 4.82 -11.46
CA ALA A 27 6.02 3.77 -11.24
C ALA A 27 5.37 3.45 -12.58
N GLY A 28 5.52 2.20 -13.01
CA GLY A 28 5.11 1.81 -14.35
C GLY A 28 3.62 2.12 -14.55
N PRO A 29 3.18 2.40 -15.79
CA PRO A 29 1.78 2.66 -16.09
C PRO A 29 0.84 1.56 -15.56
N ALA A 30 1.32 0.32 -15.48
CA ALA A 30 0.55 -0.81 -14.97
C ALA A 30 0.36 -0.76 -13.43
N GLU A 31 1.40 -0.39 -12.68
CA GLU A 31 1.35 -0.27 -11.23
C GLU A 31 0.37 0.84 -10.82
N MET A 32 0.43 1.96 -11.54
CA MET A 32 -0.49 3.07 -11.34
C MET A 32 -1.91 2.75 -11.78
N ALA A 33 -2.11 2.08 -12.91
CA ALA A 33 -3.44 1.65 -13.34
C ALA A 33 -4.12 0.72 -12.32
N LEU A 34 -3.35 -0.18 -11.69
CA LEU A 34 -3.86 -1.02 -10.60
C LEU A 34 -4.34 -0.16 -9.43
N LEU A 35 -3.51 0.77 -8.95
CA LEU A 35 -3.88 1.64 -7.83
C LEU A 35 -5.12 2.48 -8.19
N GLU A 36 -5.12 3.13 -9.35
CA GLU A 36 -6.22 3.99 -9.80
C GLU A 36 -7.55 3.24 -9.92
N SER A 37 -7.54 1.93 -10.16
CA SER A 37 -8.76 1.11 -10.14
C SER A 37 -9.52 1.16 -8.80
N TYR A 38 -8.81 1.42 -7.69
CA TYR A 38 -9.40 1.50 -6.35
C TYR A 38 -9.87 2.91 -5.95
N VAL A 39 -9.64 3.93 -6.79
CA VAL A 39 -10.10 5.31 -6.51
C VAL A 39 -11.63 5.35 -6.42
N GLY A 40 -12.15 5.89 -5.33
CA GLY A 40 -13.58 6.00 -5.06
C GLY A 40 -13.90 6.08 -3.58
N SER A 41 -15.20 6.04 -3.28
CA SER A 41 -15.72 5.99 -1.91
C SER A 41 -15.95 4.54 -1.50
N TRP A 42 -15.70 4.24 -0.23
CA TRP A 42 -15.75 2.90 0.32
C TRP A 42 -16.54 2.91 1.62
N ASN A 43 -17.44 1.93 1.77
CA ASN A 43 -18.22 1.74 2.98
C ASN A 43 -17.90 0.37 3.56
N GLY A 44 -17.61 0.33 4.85
CA GLY A 44 -17.30 -0.90 5.56
C GLY A 44 -18.09 -1.04 6.84
N LYS A 45 -18.45 -2.27 7.17
CA LYS A 45 -19.09 -2.63 8.44
C LYS A 45 -18.51 -3.96 8.90
N GLY A 46 -18.00 -3.98 10.11
CA GLY A 46 -17.29 -5.11 10.67
C GLY A 46 -17.48 -5.22 12.18
N THR A 47 -16.59 -5.98 12.80
CA THR A 47 -16.55 -6.15 14.26
C THR A 47 -15.17 -5.80 14.81
N LEU A 48 -15.15 -5.27 16.03
CA LEU A 48 -13.99 -5.11 16.88
C LEU A 48 -14.19 -5.98 18.12
N LYS A 49 -13.18 -6.76 18.49
CA LYS A 49 -13.18 -7.68 19.62
C LYS A 49 -12.05 -7.28 20.55
N GLY A 50 -12.39 -6.81 21.74
CA GLY A 50 -11.46 -6.63 22.86
C GLY A 50 -12.07 -7.29 24.09
N ALA A 51 -12.18 -6.54 25.18
CA ALA A 51 -12.94 -6.98 26.37
C ALA A 51 -14.41 -7.27 26.07
N GLN A 52 -14.98 -6.58 25.08
CA GLN A 52 -16.32 -6.82 24.53
C GLN A 52 -16.25 -6.82 23.00
N GLU A 53 -17.26 -7.42 22.37
CA GLU A 53 -17.44 -7.36 20.91
C GLU A 53 -18.32 -6.17 20.54
N GLU A 54 -17.82 -5.34 19.64
CA GLU A 54 -18.48 -4.12 19.19
C GLU A 54 -18.60 -4.10 17.67
N THR A 55 -19.64 -3.41 17.16
CA THR A 55 -19.76 -3.13 15.74
C THR A 55 -18.92 -1.93 15.36
N VAL A 56 -18.14 -2.05 14.28
CA VAL A 56 -17.41 -0.93 13.68
C VAL A 56 -18.02 -0.57 12.33
N VAL A 57 -18.22 0.72 12.08
CA VAL A 57 -18.70 1.24 10.79
C VAL A 57 -17.69 2.24 10.26
N CYS A 58 -17.17 1.96 9.07
CA CYS A 58 -16.13 2.76 8.45
C CYS A 58 -16.58 3.36 7.12
N LYS A 59 -16.17 4.61 6.87
CA LYS A 59 -16.23 5.24 5.54
C LYS A 59 -14.83 5.66 5.15
N MET A 60 -14.42 5.30 3.94
CA MET A 60 -13.13 5.68 3.38
C MET A 60 -13.29 6.31 2.00
N SER A 61 -12.32 7.12 1.61
CA SER A 61 -12.18 7.65 0.26
C SER A 61 -10.75 7.46 -0.18
N LEU A 62 -10.57 6.90 -1.37
CA LEU A 62 -9.31 6.82 -2.09
C LEU A 62 -9.39 7.78 -3.27
N SER A 63 -8.40 8.66 -3.39
CA SER A 63 -8.35 9.70 -4.41
C SER A 63 -6.96 9.81 -5.01
N LYS A 64 -6.87 10.36 -6.22
CA LYS A 64 -5.57 10.63 -6.84
C LYS A 64 -4.84 11.71 -6.04
N GLY A 65 -3.59 11.43 -5.69
CA GLY A 65 -2.69 12.36 -5.05
C GLY A 65 -1.71 12.98 -6.05
N ASN A 66 -0.62 13.53 -5.53
CA ASN A 66 0.43 14.13 -6.36
C ASN A 66 1.26 13.05 -7.06
N GLY A 67 1.45 13.19 -8.37
CA GLY A 67 2.26 12.26 -9.17
C GLY A 67 1.67 10.85 -9.19
N THR A 68 2.49 9.86 -8.82
CA THR A 68 2.18 8.43 -8.83
C THR A 68 1.67 7.91 -7.47
N LYS A 69 0.87 8.74 -6.78
CA LYS A 69 0.37 8.44 -5.44
C LYS A 69 -1.15 8.51 -5.40
N LEU A 70 -1.74 7.69 -4.55
CA LEU A 70 -3.11 7.86 -4.06
C LEU A 70 -3.08 8.42 -2.66
N ASN A 71 -4.04 9.29 -2.37
CA ASN A 71 -4.35 9.71 -1.01
C ASN A 71 -5.55 8.90 -0.52
N TYR A 72 -5.56 8.54 0.76
CA TYR A 72 -6.76 8.00 1.38
C TYR A 72 -7.08 8.71 2.69
N THR A 73 -8.37 8.76 2.97
CA THR A 73 -8.92 9.27 4.23
C THR A 73 -10.01 8.32 4.70
N GLY A 74 -10.03 8.01 5.99
CA GLY A 74 -10.96 7.09 6.60
C GLY A 74 -11.50 7.62 7.92
N ARG A 75 -12.75 7.24 8.21
CA ARG A 75 -13.42 7.48 9.48
C ARG A 75 -14.13 6.21 9.91
N CYS A 76 -13.79 5.68 11.08
CA CYS A 76 -14.41 4.50 11.68
C CYS A 76 -15.09 4.86 13.00
N SER A 77 -16.38 4.61 13.11
CA SER A 77 -17.15 4.73 14.34
C SER A 77 -17.09 3.41 15.08
N LEU A 78 -16.70 3.48 16.35
CA LEU A 78 -16.63 2.42 17.35
C LEU A 78 -17.59 2.79 18.48
N ALA A 79 -18.03 1.88 19.35
CA ALA A 79 -19.08 2.21 20.32
C ALA A 79 -18.61 3.33 21.28
N GLY A 80 -19.09 4.56 21.05
CA GLY A 80 -18.70 5.75 21.82
C GLY A 80 -17.45 6.48 21.35
N ALA A 81 -16.74 6.01 20.31
CA ALA A 81 -15.51 6.64 19.82
C ALA A 81 -15.46 6.76 18.28
N GLN A 82 -14.67 7.72 17.79
CA GLN A 82 -14.47 7.96 16.37
C GLN A 82 -12.98 7.97 16.05
N LEU A 83 -12.54 7.00 15.26
CA LEU A 83 -11.19 6.96 14.72
C LEU A 83 -11.16 7.68 13.37
N SER A 84 -10.13 8.48 13.14
CA SER A 84 -9.80 9.04 11.83
C SER A 84 -8.44 8.55 11.37
N VAL A 85 -8.33 8.26 10.08
CA VAL A 85 -7.12 7.73 9.45
C VAL A 85 -6.86 8.50 8.17
N THR A 86 -5.62 8.86 7.91
CA THR A 86 -5.21 9.48 6.65
C THR A 86 -3.90 8.87 6.18
N GLY A 87 -3.63 8.96 4.88
CA GLY A 87 -2.38 8.42 4.37
C GLY A 87 -2.26 8.47 2.87
N THR A 88 -1.19 7.83 2.39
CA THR A 88 -0.86 7.76 0.97
C THR A 88 -0.44 6.36 0.57
N ILE A 89 -0.85 5.92 -0.61
CA ILE A 89 -0.41 4.67 -1.23
C ILE A 89 0.39 5.00 -2.48
N ALA A 90 1.52 4.35 -2.70
CA ALA A 90 2.33 4.52 -3.88
C ALA A 90 3.01 3.21 -4.28
N TYR A 91 3.37 3.09 -5.54
CA TYR A 91 4.44 2.18 -5.93
C TYR A 91 5.78 2.93 -5.80
N VAL A 92 6.73 2.33 -5.09
CA VAL A 92 8.05 2.91 -4.82
C VAL A 92 9.07 2.18 -5.69
N ASP A 93 9.42 2.79 -6.82
CA ASP A 93 10.30 2.19 -7.82
C ASP A 93 11.68 1.83 -7.31
N ALA A 94 12.25 2.68 -6.44
CA ALA A 94 13.54 2.43 -5.81
C ALA A 94 13.58 1.07 -5.08
N ASN A 95 12.44 0.65 -4.54
CA ASN A 95 12.27 -0.58 -3.78
C ASN A 95 11.49 -1.66 -4.53
N LYS A 96 10.99 -1.35 -5.74
CA LYS A 96 10.12 -2.20 -6.58
C LYS A 96 8.93 -2.81 -5.84
N ARG A 97 8.26 -2.02 -5.00
CA ARG A 97 7.14 -2.49 -4.17
C ARG A 97 6.09 -1.42 -3.93
N TYR A 98 4.88 -1.85 -3.56
CA TYR A 98 3.87 -0.93 -3.08
C TYR A 98 4.14 -0.57 -1.61
N GLU A 99 3.90 0.67 -1.24
CA GLU A 99 4.00 1.15 0.14
C GLU A 99 2.77 2.00 0.46
N ALA A 100 2.21 1.80 1.65
CA ALA A 100 1.13 2.61 2.17
C ALA A 100 1.56 3.24 3.50
N VAL A 101 1.60 4.57 3.54
CA VAL A 101 1.83 5.32 4.78
C VAL A 101 0.49 5.55 5.44
N MET A 102 0.41 5.29 6.74
CA MET A 102 -0.78 5.52 7.57
C MET A 102 -0.45 6.50 8.67
N ASN A 103 -1.40 7.39 8.93
CA ASN A 103 -1.44 8.27 10.08
C ASN A 103 -2.81 8.16 10.75
N SER A 104 -2.84 7.90 12.05
CA SER A 104 -4.06 7.74 12.86
C SER A 104 -4.18 8.87 13.86
N GLY A 105 -5.42 9.32 14.09
CA GLY A 105 -5.71 10.37 15.07
C GLY A 105 -5.56 9.94 16.53
N ILE A 106 -5.52 8.64 16.82
CA ILE A 106 -5.32 8.09 18.17
C ILE A 106 -3.82 7.79 18.36
N GLY A 107 -3.25 8.25 19.49
CA GLY A 107 -1.85 8.02 19.86
C GLY A 107 -0.79 8.58 18.89
N GLY A 108 -1.17 9.43 17.93
CA GLY A 108 -0.24 9.94 16.91
C GLY A 108 0.38 8.84 16.03
N PHE A 109 -0.30 7.69 15.92
CA PHE A 109 0.26 6.52 15.25
C PHE A 109 0.60 6.81 13.80
N ARG A 110 1.85 6.50 13.42
CA ARG A 110 2.32 6.55 12.04
C ARG A 110 3.05 5.26 11.69
N GLY A 111 2.67 4.65 10.56
CA GLY A 111 3.26 3.40 10.10
C GLY A 111 3.39 3.32 8.58
N VAL A 112 4.25 2.42 8.10
CA VAL A 112 4.42 2.11 6.68
C VAL A 112 4.11 0.64 6.45
N ALA A 113 3.04 0.37 5.70
CA ALA A 113 2.66 -0.97 5.30
C ALA A 113 3.31 -1.32 3.95
N ILE A 114 3.85 -2.53 3.85
CA ILE A 114 4.48 -3.02 2.62
C ILE A 114 3.45 -3.82 1.82
N GLY A 115 3.26 -3.43 0.57
CA GLY A 115 2.29 -4.03 -0.33
C GLY A 115 2.89 -5.05 -1.29
N VAL A 116 2.26 -6.22 -1.37
CA VAL A 116 2.59 -7.30 -2.30
C VAL A 116 1.43 -7.51 -3.26
N LYS A 117 1.72 -7.49 -4.56
CA LYS A 117 0.73 -7.81 -5.59
C LYS A 117 0.36 -9.30 -5.50
N LYS A 118 -0.94 -9.59 -5.51
CA LYS A 118 -1.50 -10.94 -5.46
C LYS A 118 -2.62 -11.03 -6.51
N GLY A 119 -2.32 -11.66 -7.64
CA GLY A 119 -3.27 -11.71 -8.77
C GLY A 119 -3.58 -10.30 -9.31
N ASP A 120 -4.86 -9.97 -9.31
CA ASP A 120 -5.42 -8.66 -9.67
C ASP A 120 -5.50 -7.69 -8.48
N GLY A 121 -4.99 -8.09 -7.32
CA GLY A 121 -5.03 -7.34 -6.06
C GLY A 121 -3.67 -6.93 -5.51
N VAL A 122 -3.72 -6.19 -4.42
CA VAL A 122 -2.54 -5.87 -3.59
C VAL A 122 -2.91 -6.05 -2.12
N VAL A 123 -2.01 -6.68 -1.37
CA VAL A 123 -2.14 -6.88 0.08
C VAL A 123 -1.04 -6.10 0.77
N PHE A 124 -1.41 -5.19 1.66
CA PHE A 124 -0.52 -4.39 2.47
C PHE A 124 -0.47 -4.95 3.89
N ASP A 125 0.73 -5.22 4.39
CA ASP A 125 0.94 -5.64 5.77
C ASP A 125 1.76 -4.59 6.53
N LEU A 126 1.28 -4.26 7.72
CA LEU A 126 1.90 -3.36 8.68
C LEU A 126 2.18 -4.15 9.96
N LYS A 127 3.40 -4.01 10.50
CA LYS A 127 3.77 -4.52 11.82
C LYS A 127 4.66 -3.49 12.49
N GLN A 128 4.27 -3.04 13.69
CA GLN A 128 4.96 -1.97 14.39
C GLN A 128 4.72 -2.08 15.90
N ARG A 129 5.71 -1.67 16.71
CA ARG A 129 5.51 -1.37 18.13
C ARG A 129 5.25 0.12 18.30
N ALA A 130 4.35 0.47 19.21
CA ALA A 130 3.98 1.83 19.56
C ALA A 130 3.71 1.91 21.07
N GLU A 131 3.57 3.12 21.59
CA GLU A 131 3.08 3.35 22.94
C GLU A 131 1.59 3.72 22.86
N ASP A 132 0.77 3.24 23.80
CA ASP A 132 -0.59 3.72 23.96
C ASP A 132 -0.63 5.12 24.61
N ASP A 133 -1.83 5.68 24.77
CA ASP A 133 -2.01 7.02 25.37
C ASP A 133 -1.54 7.10 26.85
N SER A 134 -1.31 5.95 27.50
CA SER A 134 -0.78 5.85 28.87
C SER A 134 0.73 5.56 28.91
N GLY A 135 1.38 5.38 27.75
CA GLY A 135 2.80 5.08 27.62
C GLY A 135 3.15 3.58 27.64
N ASN A 136 2.16 2.67 27.60
CA ASN A 136 2.42 1.24 27.65
C ASN A 136 2.80 0.69 26.26
N ASP A 137 3.71 -0.30 26.20
CA ASP A 137 4.16 -0.90 24.94
C ASP A 137 3.04 -1.74 24.30
N VAL A 138 2.69 -1.41 23.05
CA VAL A 138 1.66 -2.10 22.25
C VAL A 138 2.26 -2.58 20.93
N SER A 139 2.06 -3.86 20.62
CA SER A 139 2.39 -4.45 19.32
C SER A 139 1.19 -4.37 18.40
N ILE A 140 1.32 -3.70 17.26
CA ILE A 140 0.26 -3.46 16.29
C ILE A 140 0.59 -4.17 14.98
N ALA A 141 -0.37 -4.94 14.47
CA ALA A 141 -0.37 -5.51 13.14
C ALA A 141 -1.66 -5.13 12.39
N SER A 142 -1.54 -4.83 11.10
CA SER A 142 -2.69 -4.61 10.25
C SER A 142 -2.45 -5.16 8.85
N THR A 143 -3.51 -5.69 8.26
CA THR A 143 -3.52 -6.15 6.87
C THR A 143 -4.63 -5.43 6.11
N VAL A 144 -4.30 -4.87 4.95
CA VAL A 144 -5.28 -4.27 4.02
C VAL A 144 -5.17 -4.99 2.69
N ALA A 145 -6.22 -5.70 2.30
CA ALA A 145 -6.32 -6.36 1.01
C ALA A 145 -7.24 -5.58 0.08
N LEU A 146 -6.75 -5.22 -1.10
CA LEU A 146 -7.51 -4.63 -2.20
C LEU A 146 -7.61 -5.65 -3.33
N SER A 147 -8.81 -5.90 -3.87
CA SER A 147 -9.03 -6.86 -4.96
C SER A 147 -10.22 -6.51 -5.83
N GLY A 148 -10.22 -6.99 -7.09
CA GLY A 148 -11.34 -6.84 -8.03
C GLY A 148 -11.77 -5.39 -8.33
N GLY A 149 -10.94 -4.39 -8.01
CA GLY A 149 -11.25 -2.96 -8.17
C GLY A 149 -12.35 -2.41 -7.24
N ASN A 150 -13.08 -3.26 -6.51
CA ASN A 150 -14.27 -2.88 -5.75
C ASN A 150 -14.41 -3.56 -4.38
N LYS A 151 -13.43 -4.38 -3.97
CA LYS A 151 -13.39 -5.02 -2.65
C LYS A 151 -12.15 -4.57 -1.89
N MET A 152 -12.37 -4.26 -0.62
CA MET A 152 -11.31 -4.00 0.33
C MET A 152 -11.62 -4.76 1.63
N ALA A 153 -10.60 -5.34 2.25
CA ALA A 153 -10.72 -5.95 3.57
C ALA A 153 -9.61 -5.42 4.46
N VAL A 154 -9.98 -4.93 5.64
CA VAL A 154 -9.04 -4.43 6.64
C VAL A 154 -9.13 -5.34 7.85
N SER A 155 -7.97 -5.80 8.30
CA SER A 155 -7.80 -6.52 9.55
C SER A 155 -6.81 -5.78 10.43
N PHE A 156 -7.07 -5.77 11.72
CA PHE A 156 -6.23 -5.12 12.73
C PHE A 156 -6.08 -6.07 13.91
N HIS A 157 -4.88 -6.11 14.47
CA HIS A 157 -4.55 -6.88 15.65
C HIS A 157 -3.60 -6.03 16.50
N ALA A 158 -3.96 -5.76 17.75
CA ALA A 158 -3.10 -5.14 18.74
C ALA A 158 -2.93 -6.06 19.95
N VAL A 159 -1.74 -6.06 20.52
CA VAL A 159 -1.40 -6.76 21.76
C VAL A 159 -0.81 -5.75 22.74
N PHE A 160 -1.42 -5.59 23.90
CA PHE A 160 -0.86 -4.83 25.02
C PHE A 160 0.21 -5.70 25.67
N ASN A 161 1.49 -5.38 25.47
CA ASN A 161 2.58 -6.31 25.77
C ASN A 161 2.78 -6.55 27.27
N GLU A 162 2.26 -5.66 28.11
CA GLU A 162 2.34 -5.76 29.57
C GLU A 162 1.28 -6.69 30.15
N THR A 163 0.04 -6.62 29.65
CA THR A 163 -1.09 -7.42 30.16
C THR A 163 -1.34 -8.70 29.37
N GLY A 164 -0.93 -8.71 28.10
CA GLY A 164 -1.26 -9.75 27.13
C GLY A 164 -2.65 -9.61 26.50
N ASP A 165 -3.39 -8.55 26.84
CA ASP A 165 -4.71 -8.29 26.26
C ASP A 165 -4.60 -8.01 24.76
N THR A 166 -5.64 -8.39 24.01
CA THR A 166 -5.68 -8.21 22.56
C THR A 166 -6.90 -7.43 22.10
N ILE A 167 -6.71 -6.73 20.98
CA ILE A 167 -7.81 -6.11 20.21
C ILE A 167 -7.71 -6.58 18.77
N ASP A 168 -8.77 -7.21 18.29
CA ASP A 168 -8.90 -7.68 16.92
C ASP A 168 -10.02 -6.93 16.20
N ALA A 169 -9.81 -6.51 14.96
CA ALA A 169 -10.87 -5.98 14.12
C ALA A 169 -10.84 -6.59 12.72
N SER A 170 -12.03 -6.80 12.15
CA SER A 170 -12.20 -7.25 10.77
C SER A 170 -13.31 -6.46 10.11
N VAL A 171 -12.94 -5.70 9.08
CA VAL A 171 -13.84 -4.77 8.41
C VAL A 171 -13.77 -5.01 6.90
N PRO A 172 -14.76 -5.71 6.32
CA PRO A 172 -14.95 -5.75 4.89
C PRO A 172 -15.53 -4.41 4.41
N PHE A 173 -15.08 -4.00 3.23
CA PHE A 173 -15.53 -2.79 2.55
C PHE A 173 -15.95 -3.11 1.12
N THR A 174 -16.97 -2.38 0.67
CA THR A 174 -17.40 -2.32 -0.72
C THR A 174 -17.26 -0.90 -1.24
N LYS A 175 -16.86 -0.79 -2.50
CA LYS A 175 -16.84 0.49 -3.21
C LYS A 175 -18.28 0.94 -3.49
N GLY A 176 -18.59 2.18 -3.14
CA GLY A 176 -19.90 2.82 -3.35
C GLY A 176 -20.02 3.54 -4.67
#